data_AF-A0A951NHC4-F1
#
_entry.id   AF-A0A951NHC4-F1
#
_cell.length_a   1.000
_cell.length_b   1.000
_cell.length_c   1.000
_cell.angle_alpha   90.00
_cell.angle_beta   90.00
_cell.angle_gamma   90.00
#
_symmetry.space_group_name_H-M   'P 1'
#
loop_
_entity.id
_entity.type
_entity.pdbx_description
1 polymer ?
#
loop_
_entity_poly.entity_id
_entity_poly.type
_entity_poly.pdbx_seq_one_letter_code
_entity_poly.pdbx_strand_id
1 'polypeptide(L)'
;MTSRVFGREHRQDGMTLVEMAVACSVAMVLIVVSLTVVTNSSKAVATTKQLQNLNEEARQALNRMARDIRQSKKIVTAVNPDGPLFSSTGLVAVRFQADFDGDGCIGGAVTAGGPATCLSYSAGNPEDLTYCFQPDVAQLFVIDNQAAGVTPVAAGTTSCSGGQPLLAGNVSSFTIEYRSNRYRYDLAPSDGVTTWREVDAAAPPVGNSNGLLDVELANVGAVVLNVTMSQGGRSQVYRTQVDLRNTSK
;
A
#
# COMPACT_ATOMS: atom_id res chain seq x y z
N MET A 1 40.49 -66.03 33.38
CA MET A 1 39.47 -64.97 33.46
C MET A 1 38.36 -65.30 32.47
N THR A 2 37.30 -65.95 32.96
CA THR A 2 36.18 -66.45 32.17
C THR A 2 34.98 -65.53 32.37
N SER A 3 34.63 -64.77 31.34
CA SER A 3 33.44 -63.93 31.28
C SER A 3 32.19 -64.81 31.14
N ARG A 4 31.35 -64.85 32.18
CA ARG A 4 30.02 -65.48 32.13
C ARG A 4 29.03 -64.48 31.55
N VAL A 5 28.67 -64.69 30.28
CA VAL A 5 27.51 -64.05 29.65
C VAL A 5 26.25 -64.71 30.23
N PHE A 6 25.51 -63.97 31.06
CA PHE A 6 24.18 -64.38 31.51
C PHE A 6 23.21 -64.27 30.33
N GLY A 7 22.88 -65.42 29.73
CA GLY A 7 21.72 -65.53 28.85
C GLY A 7 20.45 -65.32 29.67
N ARG A 8 19.80 -64.15 29.50
CA ARG A 8 18.41 -63.98 29.90
C ARG A 8 17.55 -64.74 28.91
N GLU A 9 16.89 -65.80 29.36
CA GLU A 9 15.78 -66.41 28.62
C GLU A 9 14.67 -65.37 28.48
N HIS A 10 14.50 -64.85 27.27
CA HIS A 10 13.32 -64.09 26.91
C HIS A 10 12.15 -65.07 26.79
N ARG A 11 11.31 -65.13 27.82
CA ARG A 11 9.97 -65.73 27.73
C ARG A 11 9.23 -65.08 26.55
N GLN A 12 8.99 -65.85 25.50
CA GLN A 12 8.09 -65.50 24.41
C GLN A 12 6.67 -65.81 24.87
N ASP A 13 6.11 -64.99 25.75
CA ASP A 13 4.67 -65.01 26.00
C ASP A 13 4.00 -64.36 24.78
N GLY A 14 3.28 -65.17 23.99
CA GLY A 14 2.58 -64.70 22.81
C GLY A 14 1.52 -63.67 23.18
N MET A 15 1.54 -62.49 22.55
CA MET A 15 0.52 -61.46 22.78
C MET A 15 -0.87 -62.00 22.43
N THR A 16 -1.82 -61.74 23.32
CA THR A 16 -3.20 -62.14 23.08
C THR A 16 -3.83 -61.27 21.99
N LEU A 17 -4.80 -61.81 21.26
CA LEU A 17 -5.51 -61.09 20.18
C LEU A 17 -6.18 -59.80 20.69
N VAL A 18 -6.57 -59.79 21.97
CA VAL A 18 -7.14 -58.63 22.68
C VAL A 18 -6.08 -57.53 22.90
N GLU A 19 -4.85 -57.87 23.30
CA GLU A 19 -3.76 -56.90 23.46
C GLU A 19 -3.41 -56.19 22.15
N MET A 20 -3.35 -56.93 21.03
CA MET A 20 -3.16 -56.38 19.70
C MET A 20 -4.30 -55.42 19.31
N ALA A 21 -5.55 -55.79 19.59
CA ALA A 21 -6.71 -54.94 19.30
C ALA A 21 -6.69 -53.63 20.11
N VAL A 22 -6.30 -53.68 21.39
CA VAL A 22 -6.17 -52.50 22.25
C VAL A 22 -4.98 -51.63 21.82
N ALA A 23 -3.84 -52.23 21.48
CA ALA A 23 -2.68 -51.48 20.98
C ALA A 23 -3.01 -50.72 19.68
N CYS A 24 -3.69 -51.39 18.74
CA CYS A 24 -4.13 -50.78 17.49
C CYS A 24 -5.14 -49.64 17.72
N SER A 25 -6.10 -49.80 18.64
CA SER A 25 -7.10 -48.76 18.91
C SER A 25 -6.46 -47.53 19.56
N VAL A 26 -5.55 -47.71 20.53
CA VAL A 26 -4.79 -46.61 21.15
C VAL A 26 -3.89 -45.92 20.12
N ALA A 27 -3.22 -46.68 19.25
CA ALA A 27 -2.39 -46.12 18.18
C ALA A 27 -3.21 -45.27 17.20
N MET A 28 -4.40 -45.72 16.79
CA MET A 28 -5.27 -44.93 15.91
C MET A 28 -5.69 -43.61 16.57
N VAL A 29 -6.08 -43.63 17.85
CA VAL A 29 -6.43 -42.42 18.58
C VAL A 29 -5.25 -41.45 18.64
N LEU A 30 -4.05 -41.94 18.94
CA LEU A 30 -2.83 -41.12 18.96
C LEU A 30 -2.50 -40.52 17.58
N ILE A 31 -2.66 -41.29 16.51
CA ILE A 31 -2.45 -40.82 15.14
C ILE A 31 -3.44 -39.70 14.82
N VAL A 32 -4.74 -39.89 15.10
CA VAL A 32 -5.77 -38.87 14.85
C VAL A 32 -5.46 -37.58 15.60
N VAL A 33 -5.15 -37.65 16.90
CA VAL A 33 -4.79 -36.47 17.70
C VAL A 33 -3.57 -35.77 17.12
N SER A 34 -2.54 -36.52 16.73
CA SER A 34 -1.32 -35.97 16.13
C SER A 34 -1.59 -35.28 14.79
N LEU A 35 -2.41 -35.87 13.91
CA LEU A 35 -2.80 -35.26 12.65
C LEU A 35 -3.60 -33.96 12.87
N THR A 36 -4.49 -33.92 13.86
CA THR A 36 -5.22 -32.70 14.21
C THR A 36 -4.27 -31.59 14.65
N VAL A 37 -3.26 -31.90 15.47
CA VAL A 37 -2.25 -30.93 15.90
C VAL A 37 -1.41 -30.42 14.72
N VAL A 38 -0.96 -31.32 13.84
CA VAL A 38 -0.14 -30.96 12.67
C VAL A 38 -0.92 -30.08 11.68
N THR A 39 -2.19 -30.42 11.43
CA THR A 39 -3.05 -29.64 10.50
C THR A 39 -3.37 -28.26 11.05
N ASN A 40 -3.67 -28.14 12.35
CA ASN A 40 -3.88 -26.85 12.99
C ASN A 40 -2.62 -25.99 13.00
N SER A 41 -1.46 -26.59 13.29
CA SER A 41 -0.17 -25.91 13.28
C SER A 41 0.19 -25.42 11.86
N SER A 42 -0.04 -26.25 10.85
CA SER A 42 0.22 -25.90 9.45
C SER A 42 -0.63 -24.71 8.99
N LYS A 43 -1.92 -24.68 9.36
CA LYS A 43 -2.82 -23.55 9.08
C LYS A 43 -2.34 -22.27 9.76
N ALA A 44 -1.98 -22.35 11.05
CA ALA A 44 -1.47 -21.20 11.79
C ALA A 44 -0.18 -20.63 11.19
N VAL A 45 0.75 -21.50 10.77
CA VAL A 45 1.99 -21.09 10.10
C VAL A 45 1.69 -20.45 8.74
N ALA A 46 0.77 -21.02 7.94
CA ALA A 46 0.39 -20.46 6.65
C ALA A 46 -0.22 -19.06 6.79
N THR A 47 -1.16 -18.87 7.74
CA THR A 47 -1.75 -17.55 8.03
C THR A 47 -0.70 -16.55 8.49
N THR A 48 0.25 -16.98 9.33
CA THR A 48 1.33 -16.10 9.81
C THR A 48 2.24 -15.66 8.68
N LYS A 49 2.64 -16.59 7.80
CA LYS A 49 3.44 -16.28 6.60
C LYS A 49 2.71 -15.32 5.67
N GLN A 50 1.41 -15.53 5.45
CA GLN A 50 0.62 -14.66 4.58
C GLN A 50 0.54 -13.23 5.12
N LEU A 51 0.30 -13.05 6.43
CA LEU A 51 0.29 -11.75 7.07
C LEU A 51 1.67 -11.07 7.04
N GLN A 52 2.75 -11.84 7.24
CA GLN A 52 4.11 -11.31 7.11
C GLN A 52 4.39 -10.82 5.70
N ASN A 53 4.04 -11.60 4.68
CA ASN A 53 4.20 -11.21 3.28
C ASN A 53 3.41 -9.94 2.95
N LEU A 54 2.13 -9.86 3.38
CA LEU A 54 1.34 -8.64 3.18
C LEU A 54 1.95 -7.42 3.87
N ASN A 55 2.51 -7.58 5.06
CA ASN A 55 3.10 -6.47 5.78
C ASN A 55 4.40 -5.97 5.12
N GLU A 56 5.24 -6.89 4.65
CA GLU A 56 6.46 -6.53 3.92
C GLU A 56 6.13 -5.88 2.58
N GLU A 57 5.13 -6.38 1.87
CA GLU A 57 4.66 -5.80 0.62
C GLU A 57 4.05 -4.40 0.83
N ALA A 58 3.20 -4.23 1.84
CA ALA A 58 2.63 -2.94 2.22
C ALA A 58 3.71 -1.90 2.53
N ARG A 59 4.73 -2.30 3.30
CA ARG A 59 5.88 -1.44 3.62
C ARG A 59 6.68 -1.08 2.36
N GLN A 60 6.95 -2.05 1.49
CA GLN A 60 7.69 -1.82 0.25
C GLN A 60 6.94 -0.84 -0.67
N ALA A 61 5.64 -1.04 -0.84
CA ALA A 61 4.79 -0.16 -1.64
C ALA A 61 4.74 1.26 -1.06
N LEU A 62 4.55 1.40 0.26
CA LEU A 62 4.52 2.72 0.91
C LEU A 62 5.85 3.44 0.85
N ASN A 63 6.96 2.74 1.00
CA ASN A 63 8.29 3.32 0.83
C ASN A 63 8.52 3.78 -0.61
N ARG A 64 8.03 3.02 -1.60
CA ARG A 64 8.04 3.44 -3.00
C ARG A 64 7.18 4.69 -3.21
N MET A 65 5.92 4.69 -2.77
CA MET A 65 5.05 5.87 -2.86
C MET A 65 5.65 7.10 -2.21
N ALA A 66 6.20 6.95 -1.00
CA ALA A 66 6.81 8.03 -0.26
C ALA A 66 8.05 8.59 -0.98
N ARG A 67 8.88 7.72 -1.55
CA ARG A 67 10.05 8.15 -2.33
C ARG A 67 9.62 8.89 -3.60
N ASP A 68 8.70 8.31 -4.36
CA ASP A 68 8.26 8.83 -5.66
C ASP A 68 7.54 10.19 -5.46
N ILE A 69 6.68 10.33 -4.43
CA ILE A 69 6.03 11.59 -4.05
C ILE A 69 7.04 12.62 -3.52
N ARG A 70 8.03 12.22 -2.72
CA ARG A 70 9.07 13.15 -2.23
C ARG A 70 9.89 13.72 -3.38
N GLN A 71 10.15 12.94 -4.42
CA GLN A 71 10.85 13.39 -5.62
C GLN A 71 9.95 14.17 -6.59
N SER A 72 8.64 14.23 -6.32
CA SER A 72 7.72 15.00 -7.16
C SER A 72 8.02 16.49 -7.12
N LYS A 73 7.93 17.10 -8.29
CA LYS A 73 8.04 18.54 -8.53
C LYS A 73 6.73 19.26 -8.23
N LYS A 74 5.60 18.59 -8.51
CA LYS A 74 4.25 19.07 -8.22
C LYS A 74 3.24 17.94 -8.20
N ILE A 75 2.15 18.16 -7.48
CA ILE A 75 0.91 17.39 -7.62
C ILE A 75 0.08 18.03 -8.73
N VAL A 76 -0.37 17.22 -9.68
CA VAL A 76 -1.15 17.68 -10.84
C VAL A 76 -2.64 17.56 -10.59
N THR A 77 -3.06 16.49 -9.92
CA THR A 77 -4.47 16.19 -9.70
C THR A 77 -4.65 15.37 -8.44
N ALA A 78 -5.69 15.68 -7.68
CA ALA A 78 -6.17 14.90 -6.56
C ALA A 78 -7.61 14.46 -6.85
N VAL A 79 -7.90 13.17 -6.75
CA VAL A 79 -9.25 12.62 -6.90
C VAL A 79 -9.71 12.09 -5.56
N ASN A 80 -10.90 12.55 -5.14
CA ASN A 80 -11.52 12.19 -3.87
C ASN A 80 -10.58 12.45 -2.66
N PRO A 81 -10.07 13.69 -2.50
CA PRO A 81 -9.23 14.06 -1.36
C PRO A 81 -10.00 13.94 -0.04
N ASP A 82 -9.30 13.93 1.09
CA ASP A 82 -9.94 13.96 2.41
C ASP A 82 -10.83 15.21 2.55
N GLY A 83 -12.06 15.07 3.02
CA GLY A 83 -12.96 16.22 3.15
C GLY A 83 -14.44 15.86 3.21
N PRO A 84 -15.35 16.86 3.21
CA PRO A 84 -16.79 16.63 3.25
C PRO A 84 -17.33 15.86 2.04
N LEU A 85 -16.68 16.00 0.88
CA LEU A 85 -17.03 15.31 -0.36
C LEU A 85 -16.32 13.95 -0.51
N PHE A 86 -15.53 13.54 0.50
CA PHE A 86 -14.85 12.26 0.48
C PHE A 86 -15.86 11.11 0.46
N SER A 87 -15.69 10.19 -0.48
CA SER A 87 -16.47 8.96 -0.56
C SER A 87 -15.57 7.75 -0.31
N SER A 88 -15.85 6.95 0.72
CA SER A 88 -15.08 5.72 1.01
C SER A 88 -15.26 4.63 -0.04
N THR A 89 -16.28 4.74 -0.89
CA THR A 89 -16.54 3.84 -2.02
C THR A 89 -16.08 4.44 -3.36
N GLY A 90 -15.68 5.71 -3.36
CA GLY A 90 -15.12 6.37 -4.52
C GLY A 90 -13.67 5.99 -4.76
N LEU A 91 -13.24 6.05 -6.03
CA LEU A 91 -11.84 5.95 -6.40
C LEU A 91 -11.06 7.08 -5.72
N VAL A 92 -9.90 6.75 -5.15
CA VAL A 92 -8.98 7.74 -4.55
C VAL A 92 -7.70 7.74 -5.36
N ALA A 93 -7.28 8.91 -5.86
CA ALA A 93 -6.05 8.99 -6.62
C ALA A 93 -5.26 10.27 -6.40
N VAL A 94 -3.94 10.16 -6.55
CA VAL A 94 -3.02 11.30 -6.60
C VAL A 94 -2.15 11.16 -7.83
N ARG A 95 -2.17 12.19 -8.68
CA ARG A 95 -1.30 12.32 -9.84
C ARG A 95 -0.22 13.35 -9.54
N PHE A 96 1.02 12.98 -9.78
CA PHE A 96 2.17 13.85 -9.57
C PHE A 96 3.16 13.72 -10.72
N GLN A 97 3.98 14.74 -10.86
CA GLN A 97 5.06 14.77 -11.84
C GLN A 97 6.39 14.86 -11.11
N ALA A 98 7.33 13.99 -11.47
CA ALA A 98 8.67 13.92 -10.91
C ALA A 98 9.68 13.89 -12.05
N ASP A 99 10.84 14.49 -11.82
CA ASP A 99 11.98 14.47 -12.74
C ASP A 99 13.00 13.51 -12.09
N PHE A 100 12.94 12.24 -12.47
CA PHE A 100 13.67 11.17 -11.78
C PHE A 100 15.11 11.05 -12.28
N ASP A 101 15.37 11.41 -13.54
CA ASP A 101 16.70 11.36 -14.15
C ASP A 101 17.43 12.72 -14.15
N GLY A 102 16.73 13.80 -13.79
CA GLY A 102 17.31 15.13 -13.64
C GLY A 102 17.53 15.85 -14.97
N ASP A 103 16.86 15.44 -16.05
CA ASP A 103 16.99 16.06 -17.37
C ASP A 103 16.21 17.39 -17.48
N GLY A 104 15.42 17.73 -16.46
CA GLY A 104 14.65 18.97 -16.36
C GLY A 104 13.29 18.93 -17.05
N CYS A 105 12.93 17.78 -17.64
CA CYS A 105 11.71 17.54 -18.37
C CYS A 105 10.81 16.54 -17.62
N ILE A 106 9.58 16.37 -18.09
CA ILE A 106 8.65 15.38 -17.52
C ILE A 106 8.21 14.48 -18.67
N GLY A 107 8.72 13.24 -18.67
CA GLY A 107 8.62 12.22 -19.71
C GLY A 107 8.87 12.78 -21.10
N GLY A 108 9.98 13.49 -21.22
CA GLY A 108 10.57 13.80 -22.51
C GLY A 108 9.92 14.85 -23.39
N ALA A 109 8.93 15.56 -22.89
CA ALA A 109 8.36 16.70 -23.59
C ALA A 109 9.12 17.98 -23.25
N VAL A 110 9.67 18.65 -24.27
CA VAL A 110 10.21 20.01 -24.15
C VAL A 110 9.06 20.94 -23.81
N THR A 111 9.07 21.52 -22.61
CA THR A 111 8.21 22.68 -22.32
C THR A 111 8.73 23.85 -23.14
N ALA A 112 7.84 24.69 -23.69
CA ALA A 112 8.26 25.88 -24.43
C ALA A 112 9.14 26.77 -23.51
N GLY A 113 10.43 26.88 -23.84
CA GLY A 113 11.44 27.56 -23.01
C GLY A 113 12.26 26.67 -22.05
N GLY A 114 12.15 25.34 -22.12
CA GLY A 114 12.94 24.38 -21.34
C GLY A 114 14.37 24.14 -21.87
N PRO A 115 15.23 23.42 -21.13
CA PRO A 115 16.58 23.05 -21.55
C PRO A 115 16.57 22.29 -22.88
N ALA A 116 17.64 22.43 -23.66
CA ALA A 116 17.66 22.11 -25.10
C ALA A 116 17.54 20.61 -25.47
N THR A 117 17.45 19.66 -24.53
CA THR A 117 17.40 18.23 -24.86
C THR A 117 16.67 17.40 -23.81
N CYS A 118 15.33 17.42 -23.79
CA CYS A 118 14.58 16.38 -23.07
C CYS A 118 14.82 15.03 -23.76
N LEU A 119 15.09 13.98 -22.99
CA LEU A 119 15.14 12.62 -23.52
C LEU A 119 13.73 12.17 -23.84
N SER A 120 13.47 11.51 -24.99
CA SER A 120 12.12 10.99 -25.27
C SER A 120 11.62 10.10 -24.13
N TYR A 121 10.32 10.17 -23.84
CA TYR A 121 9.66 9.32 -22.84
C TYR A 121 10.13 7.87 -22.95
N SER A 122 10.48 7.30 -21.80
CA SER A 122 10.87 5.91 -21.65
C SER A 122 10.01 5.27 -20.57
N ALA A 123 9.35 4.15 -20.90
CA ALA A 123 8.59 3.38 -19.92
C ALA A 123 9.45 2.83 -18.77
N GLY A 124 10.79 2.82 -18.92
CA GLY A 124 11.72 2.46 -17.85
C GLY A 124 11.93 3.58 -16.81
N ASN A 125 11.56 4.82 -17.15
CA ASN A 125 11.63 5.98 -16.25
C ASN A 125 10.35 6.84 -16.42
N PRO A 126 9.20 6.39 -15.88
CA PRO A 126 7.97 7.16 -15.97
C PRO A 126 7.98 8.35 -15.01
N GLU A 127 7.64 9.52 -15.50
CA GLU A 127 7.79 10.80 -14.79
C GLU A 127 6.46 11.51 -14.49
N ASP A 128 5.37 10.99 -15.04
CA ASP A 128 4.00 11.38 -14.71
C ASP A 128 3.24 10.15 -14.22
N LEU A 129 3.11 10.04 -12.90
CA LEU A 129 2.57 8.87 -12.23
C LEU A 129 1.27 9.20 -11.51
N THR A 130 0.34 8.25 -11.52
CA THR A 130 -0.86 8.27 -10.67
C THR A 130 -0.88 7.06 -9.76
N TYR A 131 -0.96 7.28 -8.44
CA TYR A 131 -1.40 6.23 -7.52
C TYR A 131 -2.91 6.25 -7.42
N CYS A 132 -3.54 5.10 -7.64
CA CYS A 132 -4.98 4.99 -7.80
C CYS A 132 -5.51 3.79 -6.99
N PHE A 133 -6.37 4.04 -6.02
CA PHE A 133 -7.07 3.01 -5.26
C PHE A 133 -8.47 2.81 -5.82
N GLN A 134 -8.79 1.56 -6.14
CA GLN A 134 -10.11 1.17 -6.60
C GLN A 134 -10.79 0.30 -5.53
N PRO A 135 -11.79 0.84 -4.79
CA PRO A 135 -12.43 0.13 -3.69
C PRO A 135 -13.09 -1.18 -4.10
N ASP A 136 -13.73 -1.23 -5.28
CA ASP A 136 -14.48 -2.39 -5.76
C ASP A 136 -13.62 -3.66 -5.91
N VAL A 137 -12.33 -3.49 -6.17
CA VAL A 137 -11.36 -4.59 -6.29
C VAL A 137 -10.36 -4.64 -5.14
N ALA A 138 -10.51 -3.76 -4.14
CA ALA A 138 -9.62 -3.66 -2.97
C ALA A 138 -8.13 -3.60 -3.33
N GLN A 139 -7.80 -2.80 -4.36
CA GLN A 139 -6.49 -2.80 -5.00
C GLN A 139 -5.96 -1.39 -5.22
N LEU A 140 -4.67 -1.21 -4.92
CA LEU A 140 -3.91 0.00 -5.21
C LEU A 140 -3.06 -0.22 -6.47
N PHE A 141 -3.13 0.72 -7.40
CA PHE A 141 -2.43 0.70 -8.67
C PHE A 141 -1.44 1.85 -8.78
N VAL A 142 -0.40 1.65 -9.56
CA VAL A 142 0.44 2.71 -10.12
C VAL A 142 0.20 2.78 -11.62
N ILE A 143 -0.11 3.97 -12.12
CA ILE A 143 -0.41 4.23 -13.52
C ILE A 143 0.68 5.15 -14.06
N ASP A 144 1.26 4.76 -15.18
CA ASP A 144 2.11 5.62 -16.00
C ASP A 144 1.21 6.40 -16.97
N ASN A 145 1.03 7.69 -16.70
CA ASN A 145 0.13 8.54 -17.48
C ASN A 145 0.66 8.88 -18.88
N GLN A 146 1.91 8.51 -19.18
CA GLN A 146 2.56 8.76 -20.47
C GLN A 146 2.62 7.51 -21.35
N ALA A 147 2.28 6.35 -20.79
CA ALA A 147 2.17 5.11 -21.56
C ALA A 147 1.05 5.21 -22.61
N ALA A 148 1.30 4.62 -23.78
CA ALA A 148 0.36 4.64 -24.89
C ALA A 148 -0.98 3.97 -24.52
N GLY A 149 -2.10 4.65 -24.80
CA GLY A 149 -3.45 4.15 -24.51
C GLY A 149 -3.90 4.32 -23.05
N VAL A 150 -3.08 4.94 -22.20
CA VAL A 150 -3.48 5.31 -20.84
C VAL A 150 -4.16 6.68 -20.85
N THR A 151 -5.31 6.76 -20.21
CA THR A 151 -5.99 8.03 -19.92
C THR A 151 -5.73 8.37 -18.45
N PRO A 152 -5.14 9.54 -18.14
CA PRO A 152 -4.89 9.93 -16.75
C PRO A 152 -6.19 9.98 -15.94
N VAL A 153 -6.11 9.51 -14.69
CA VAL A 153 -7.24 9.54 -13.77
C VAL A 153 -7.59 10.99 -13.42
N ALA A 154 -8.87 11.32 -13.49
CA ALA A 154 -9.40 12.64 -13.19
C ALA A 154 -10.72 12.54 -12.41
N ALA A 155 -11.30 13.69 -12.07
CA ALA A 155 -12.64 13.72 -11.49
C ALA A 155 -13.65 13.05 -12.45
N GLY A 156 -14.45 12.11 -11.94
CA GLY A 156 -15.41 11.32 -12.72
C GLY A 156 -14.84 10.03 -13.32
N THR A 157 -13.53 9.77 -13.20
CA THR A 157 -12.97 8.45 -13.54
C THR A 157 -13.52 7.37 -12.60
N THR A 158 -13.96 6.25 -13.18
CA THR A 158 -14.59 5.14 -12.45
C THR A 158 -13.69 3.92 -12.25
N SER A 159 -12.48 3.90 -12.81
CA SER A 159 -11.54 2.79 -12.67
C SER A 159 -10.07 3.22 -12.80
N CYS A 160 -9.17 2.44 -12.22
CA CYS A 160 -7.72 2.63 -12.33
C CYS A 160 -7.14 1.95 -13.59
N SER A 161 -7.85 2.03 -14.72
CA SER A 161 -7.46 1.36 -15.98
C SER A 161 -6.07 1.79 -16.46
N GLY A 162 -5.33 0.85 -17.06
CA GLY A 162 -3.93 1.06 -17.49
C GLY A 162 -2.90 0.98 -16.35
N GLY A 163 -3.36 0.81 -15.11
CA GLY A 163 -2.49 0.67 -13.94
C GLY A 163 -1.93 -0.73 -13.74
N GLN A 164 -0.73 -0.79 -13.15
CA GLN A 164 -0.15 -2.02 -12.63
C GLN A 164 -0.43 -2.12 -11.13
N PRO A 165 -0.79 -3.30 -10.59
CA PRO A 165 -0.95 -3.50 -9.15
C PRO A 165 0.34 -3.10 -8.41
N LEU A 166 0.21 -2.18 -7.45
CA LEU A 166 1.32 -1.79 -6.58
C LEU A 166 1.46 -2.75 -5.38
N LEU A 167 0.35 -3.40 -5.01
CA LEU A 167 0.23 -4.39 -3.94
C LEU A 167 -0.44 -5.65 -4.51
N ALA A 168 -0.39 -6.78 -3.82
CA ALA A 168 -1.08 -8.00 -4.22
C ALA A 168 -2.58 -8.01 -3.85
N GLY A 169 -3.11 -6.90 -3.35
CA GLY A 169 -4.51 -6.67 -3.00
C GLY A 169 -4.77 -6.55 -1.50
N ASN A 170 -6.03 -6.74 -1.10
CA ASN A 170 -6.49 -6.64 0.29
C ASN A 170 -6.40 -5.24 0.92
N VAL A 171 -6.37 -4.20 0.09
CA VAL A 171 -6.45 -2.81 0.55
C VAL A 171 -7.92 -2.50 0.82
N SER A 172 -8.30 -2.41 2.09
CA SER A 172 -9.68 -2.15 2.49
C SER A 172 -10.04 -0.67 2.49
N SER A 173 -9.04 0.21 2.65
CA SER A 173 -9.23 1.66 2.61
C SER A 173 -7.92 2.34 2.23
N PHE A 174 -8.03 3.39 1.43
CA PHE A 174 -6.93 4.29 1.13
C PHE A 174 -7.45 5.71 1.20
N THR A 175 -6.80 6.57 1.98
CA THR A 175 -7.10 8.00 2.03
C THR A 175 -5.80 8.79 1.91
N ILE A 176 -5.94 9.98 1.31
CA ILE A 176 -4.83 10.90 1.12
C ILE A 176 -5.23 12.23 1.76
N GLU A 177 -4.48 12.64 2.78
CA GLU A 177 -4.61 13.98 3.36
C GLU A 177 -3.62 14.92 2.68
N TYR A 178 -4.08 16.09 2.29
CA TYR A 178 -3.23 17.12 1.71
C TYR A 178 -3.01 18.26 2.70
N ARG A 179 -1.74 18.60 2.93
CA ARG A 179 -1.31 19.60 3.91
C ARG A 179 -0.48 20.70 3.26
N SER A 180 -0.63 21.91 3.75
CA SER A 180 0.17 23.06 3.35
C SER A 180 1.23 23.39 4.39
N ASN A 181 2.34 23.97 3.95
CA ASN A 181 3.33 24.59 4.83
C ASN A 181 3.00 26.06 5.15
N ARG A 182 1.87 26.58 4.66
CA ARG A 182 1.44 27.96 4.86
C ARG A 182 0.69 28.13 6.17
N TYR A 183 1.44 28.09 7.28
CA TYR A 183 0.93 28.22 8.65
C TYR A 183 -0.01 29.41 8.89
N ARG A 184 0.09 30.49 8.10
CA ARG A 184 -0.82 31.65 8.20
C ARG A 184 -2.29 31.32 7.93
N TYR A 185 -2.57 30.17 7.34
CA TYR A 185 -3.92 29.68 7.05
C TYR A 185 -4.39 28.61 8.02
N ASP A 186 -3.60 28.23 9.03
CA ASP A 186 -4.07 27.42 10.16
C ASP A 186 -4.98 28.29 11.04
N LEU A 187 -6.29 28.20 10.85
CA LEU A 187 -7.25 29.15 11.42
C LEU A 187 -8.30 28.48 12.30
N ALA A 188 -8.84 27.32 11.90
CA ALA A 188 -10.00 26.75 12.57
C ALA A 188 -10.14 25.22 12.35
N PRO A 189 -9.73 24.39 13.33
CA PRO A 189 -8.99 24.77 14.54
C PRO A 189 -7.58 25.24 14.17
N SER A 190 -7.01 26.21 14.90
CA SER A 190 -5.56 26.45 14.83
C SER A 190 -4.87 25.36 15.64
N ASP A 191 -4.53 24.26 14.97
CA ASP A 191 -3.94 23.06 15.58
C ASP A 191 -2.49 22.82 15.13
N GLY A 192 -1.92 23.76 14.37
CA GLY A 192 -0.59 23.68 13.82
C GLY A 192 -0.50 22.85 12.55
N VAL A 193 -1.61 22.36 11.99
CA VAL A 193 -1.67 21.60 10.75
C VAL A 193 -2.57 22.32 9.75
N THR A 194 -1.96 23.07 8.83
CA THR A 194 -2.71 23.67 7.72
C THR A 194 -3.16 22.61 6.72
N THR A 195 -4.46 22.32 6.71
CA THR A 195 -5.08 21.41 5.74
C THR A 195 -5.34 22.10 4.41
N TRP A 196 -5.53 21.33 3.33
CA TRP A 196 -5.92 21.92 2.05
C TRP A 196 -7.25 22.67 2.11
N ARG A 197 -8.15 22.28 3.03
CA ARG A 197 -9.46 22.94 3.23
C ARG A 197 -9.33 24.34 3.80
N GLU A 198 -8.37 24.54 4.70
CA GLU A 198 -8.11 25.86 5.22
C GLU A 198 -7.45 26.77 4.17
N VAL A 199 -6.65 26.17 3.27
CA VAL A 199 -6.15 26.87 2.09
C VAL A 199 -7.29 27.22 1.14
N ASP A 200 -8.24 26.32 0.89
CA ASP A 200 -9.44 26.56 0.07
C ASP A 200 -10.31 27.70 0.66
N ALA A 201 -10.46 27.75 1.99
CA ALA A 201 -11.15 28.83 2.68
C ALA A 201 -10.45 30.20 2.58
N ALA A 202 -9.20 30.26 2.10
CA ALA A 202 -8.48 31.51 1.90
C ALA A 202 -8.98 32.25 0.64
N ALA A 203 -8.79 33.57 0.61
CA ALA A 203 -9.12 34.37 -0.56
C ALA A 203 -8.18 34.08 -1.76
N PRO A 204 -8.62 34.37 -3.00
CA PRO A 204 -7.76 34.31 -4.18
C PRO A 204 -6.48 35.15 -4.01
N PRO A 205 -5.34 34.69 -4.55
CA PRO A 205 -5.17 33.55 -5.45
C PRO A 205 -4.85 32.21 -4.76
N VAL A 206 -5.01 32.13 -3.42
CA VAL A 206 -4.53 30.97 -2.66
C VAL A 206 -5.60 29.89 -2.53
N GLY A 207 -6.82 30.31 -2.25
CA GLY A 207 -8.02 29.48 -2.26
C GLY A 207 -9.12 30.12 -3.08
N ASN A 208 -10.22 29.40 -3.27
CA ASN A 208 -11.41 29.90 -3.94
C ASN A 208 -12.73 29.53 -3.23
N SER A 209 -12.66 28.83 -2.10
CA SER A 209 -13.77 28.39 -1.25
C SER A 209 -14.82 27.58 -2.00
N ASN A 210 -14.38 26.76 -2.96
CA ASN A 210 -15.28 25.93 -3.77
C ASN A 210 -15.43 24.50 -3.22
N GLY A 211 -14.70 24.14 -2.16
CA GLY A 211 -14.73 22.81 -1.55
C GLY A 211 -14.04 21.72 -2.38
N LEU A 212 -13.26 22.11 -3.39
CA LEU A 212 -12.48 21.24 -4.26
C LEU A 212 -10.99 21.55 -4.06
N LEU A 213 -10.14 20.54 -4.30
CA LEU A 213 -8.69 20.70 -4.27
C LEU A 213 -8.19 20.94 -5.71
N ASP A 214 -8.15 22.21 -6.13
CA ASP A 214 -7.76 22.61 -7.48
C ASP A 214 -6.61 23.63 -7.50
N VAL A 215 -6.90 24.92 -7.37
CA VAL A 215 -5.90 26.01 -7.34
C VAL A 215 -5.03 25.91 -6.09
N GLU A 216 -5.55 25.28 -5.04
CA GLU A 216 -4.88 25.03 -3.76
C GLU A 216 -3.77 23.98 -3.90
N LEU A 217 -3.76 23.14 -4.95
CA LEU A 217 -2.72 22.12 -5.16
C LEU A 217 -1.31 22.74 -5.21
N ALA A 218 -1.18 23.97 -5.72
CA ALA A 218 0.09 24.70 -5.76
C ALA A 218 0.60 25.08 -4.36
N ASN A 219 -0.28 25.05 -3.35
CA ASN A 219 0.02 25.39 -1.96
C ASN A 219 0.20 24.15 -1.08
N VAL A 220 0.03 22.94 -1.62
CA VAL A 220 0.29 21.69 -0.89
C VAL A 220 1.81 21.54 -0.71
N GLY A 221 2.24 21.31 0.53
CA GLY A 221 3.63 21.07 0.91
C GLY A 221 3.90 19.66 1.41
N ALA A 222 2.86 18.94 1.83
CA ALA A 222 2.99 17.56 2.29
C ALA A 222 1.71 16.76 1.99
N VAL A 223 1.89 15.44 1.87
CA VAL A 223 0.83 14.47 1.66
C VAL A 223 0.91 13.41 2.75
N VAL A 224 -0.22 13.06 3.36
CA VAL A 224 -0.29 11.92 4.28
C VAL A 224 -1.05 10.80 3.62
N LEU A 225 -0.36 9.68 3.43
CA LEU A 225 -0.94 8.45 2.91
C LEU A 225 -1.42 7.60 4.09
N ASN A 226 -2.69 7.22 4.08
CA ASN A 226 -3.24 6.24 5.00
C ASN A 226 -3.72 5.02 4.19
N VAL A 227 -3.07 3.88 4.36
CA VAL A 227 -3.46 2.60 3.75
C VAL A 227 -3.92 1.66 4.85
N THR A 228 -5.10 1.08 4.70
CA THR A 228 -5.59 0.01 5.56
C THR A 228 -5.60 -1.31 4.79
N MET A 229 -4.88 -2.29 5.29
CA MET A 229 -4.84 -3.65 4.74
C MET A 229 -5.70 -4.56 5.60
N SER A 230 -6.56 -5.38 5.01
CA SER A 230 -7.41 -6.32 5.75
C SER A 230 -7.30 -7.75 5.24
N GLN A 231 -6.98 -8.72 6.11
CA GLN A 231 -6.95 -10.13 5.75
C GLN A 231 -7.34 -11.02 6.94
N GLY A 232 -8.22 -12.00 6.69
CA GLY A 232 -8.59 -12.98 7.71
C GLY A 232 -9.22 -12.37 8.97
N GLY A 233 -9.99 -11.29 8.82
CA GLY A 233 -10.62 -10.56 9.93
C GLY A 233 -9.67 -9.66 10.73
N ARG A 234 -8.39 -9.57 10.34
CA ARG A 234 -7.42 -8.64 10.90
C ARG A 234 -7.25 -7.44 9.98
N SER A 235 -7.05 -6.27 10.58
CA SER A 235 -6.80 -5.02 9.87
C SER A 235 -5.51 -4.39 10.38
N GLN A 236 -4.69 -3.87 9.47
CA GLN A 236 -3.48 -3.14 9.79
C GLN A 236 -3.52 -1.80 9.06
N VAL A 237 -3.37 -0.72 9.82
CA VAL A 237 -3.26 0.63 9.30
C VAL A 237 -1.80 1.01 9.15
N TYR A 238 -1.49 1.58 8.00
CA TYR A 238 -0.20 2.16 7.68
C TYR A 238 -0.38 3.63 7.37
N ARG A 239 0.39 4.49 8.05
CA ARG A 239 0.36 5.93 7.85
C ARG A 239 1.76 6.42 7.57
N THR A 240 1.93 7.20 6.51
CA THR A 240 3.19 7.89 6.22
C THR A 240 2.91 9.31 5.77
N GLN A 241 3.63 10.27 6.34
CA GLN A 241 3.66 11.64 5.84
C GLN A 241 4.86 11.79 4.91
N VAL A 242 4.63 12.47 3.79
CA VAL A 242 5.62 12.74 2.77
C VAL A 242 5.62 14.23 2.50
N ASP A 243 6.69 14.90 2.91
CA ASP A 243 6.90 16.29 2.55
C ASP A 243 7.39 16.34 1.10
N LEU A 244 6.74 17.17 0.29
CA LEU A 244 7.12 17.38 -1.09
C LEU A 244 8.45 18.13 -1.11
N ARG A 245 9.33 17.79 -2.05
CA ARG A 245 10.52 18.60 -2.35
C ARG A 245 10.07 19.82 -3.14
N ASN A 246 9.25 20.66 -2.50
CA ASN A 246 8.69 21.85 -3.10
C ASN A 246 9.86 22.72 -3.54
N THR A 247 10.04 22.88 -4.85
CA THR A 247 10.91 23.93 -5.37
C THR A 247 10.22 25.24 -5.05
N SER A 248 10.56 25.84 -3.92
CA SER A 248 10.12 27.19 -3.57
C SER A 248 10.41 28.09 -4.78
N LYS A 249 9.36 28.52 -5.46
CA LYS A 249 9.42 29.62 -6.40
C LYS A 249 8.92 30.87 -5.71
#